data_AF-A0A0N9N768-F1
#
_entry.id   AF-A0A0N9N768-F1
#
_cell.length_a   1.000
_cell.length_b   1.000
_cell.length_c   1.000
_cell.angle_alpha   90.00
_cell.angle_beta   90.00
_cell.angle_gamma   90.00
#
_symmetry.space_group_name_H-M   'P 1'
#
loop_
_entity.id
_entity.type
_entity.pdbx_description
1 polymer ?
#
loop_
_entity_poly.entity_id
_entity_poly.type
_entity_poly.pdbx_seq_one_letter_code
_entity_poly.pdbx_strand_id
1 'polypeptide(L)'
;MDGLNTRTFDLGLPEPPYSTEVLAEFHAGTLDPVTEEHVRRRLPEDPHAADVLAALDRVRADLHALRQSTPPMPDAVATRLDALIDGLTAE
;
A
#
# COMPACT_ATOMS: atom_id res chain seq x y z
N MET A 1 11.36 1.67 21.02
CA MET A 1 10.79 0.67 20.09
C MET A 1 9.30 0.91 20.14
N ASP A 2 8.84 1.92 19.39
CA ASP A 2 7.47 2.44 19.46
C ASP A 2 6.64 1.83 18.34
N GLY A 3 5.90 0.79 18.70
CA GLY A 3 4.76 0.30 17.95
C GLY A 3 3.48 0.70 18.68
N LEU A 4 2.94 1.87 18.36
CA LEU A 4 1.55 2.34 18.60
C LEU A 4 1.31 3.49 17.61
N ASN A 5 1.08 3.25 16.32
CA ASN A 5 -0.27 3.07 15.75
C ASN A 5 -1.39 3.86 16.46
N THR A 6 -1.21 5.17 16.60
CA THR A 6 -2.34 6.08 16.72
C THR A 6 -2.79 6.45 15.31
N ARG A 7 -4.01 6.03 14.96
CA ARG A 7 -4.83 6.54 13.85
C ARG A 7 -5.07 8.06 14.04
N THR A 8 -4.01 8.85 13.93
CA THR A 8 -4.00 10.29 14.21
C THR A 8 -3.94 11.06 12.90
N PHE A 9 -5.09 11.20 12.25
CA PHE A 9 -5.36 12.43 11.48
C PHE A 9 -6.09 13.46 12.36
N ASP A 10 -6.01 13.35 13.69
CA ASP A 10 -6.74 14.18 14.65
C ASP A 10 -5.96 15.46 15.08
N LEU A 11 -4.91 15.86 14.36
CA LEU A 11 -4.11 17.06 14.66
C LEU A 11 -3.72 17.85 13.39
N GLY A 12 -4.70 18.29 12.61
CA GLY A 12 -4.49 19.18 11.45
C GLY A 12 -4.05 18.48 10.16
N LEU A 13 -4.17 19.19 9.04
CA LEU A 13 -3.71 18.69 7.73
C LEU A 13 -2.17 18.68 7.71
N PRO A 14 -1.55 17.61 7.18
CA PRO A 14 -0.10 17.47 7.17
C PRO A 14 0.53 18.56 6.28
N GLU A 15 1.62 19.17 6.75
CA GLU A 15 2.36 20.20 6.02
C GLU A 15 3.68 19.64 5.48
N PRO A 16 4.21 20.18 4.36
CA PRO A 16 5.52 19.81 3.86
C PRO A 16 6.65 20.31 4.78
N PRO A 17 7.80 19.60 4.87
CA PRO A 17 8.11 18.35 4.17
C PRO A 17 7.35 17.16 4.77
N TYR A 18 6.82 16.30 3.90
CA TYR A 18 5.99 15.18 4.30
C TYR A 18 6.85 14.04 4.87
N SER A 19 6.32 13.36 5.89
CA SER A 19 6.95 12.14 6.40
C SER A 19 6.82 11.00 5.38
N THR A 20 7.72 10.02 5.47
CA THR A 20 7.66 8.83 4.62
C THR A 20 6.35 8.06 4.79
N GLU A 21 5.79 8.00 6.00
CA GLU A 21 4.49 7.35 6.24
C GLU A 21 3.36 8.03 5.48
N VAL A 22 3.27 9.37 5.50
CA VAL A 22 2.23 10.12 4.77
C VAL A 22 2.38 9.91 3.26
N LEU A 23 3.61 9.93 2.75
CA LEU A 23 3.88 9.67 1.33
C LEU A 23 3.54 8.23 0.93
N ALA A 24 3.77 7.26 1.82
CA ALA A 24 3.40 5.87 1.58
C ALA A 24 1.87 5.68 1.55
N GLU A 25 1.13 6.31 2.47
CA GLU A 25 -0.34 6.27 2.48
C GLU A 25 -0.94 7.01 1.27
N PHE A 26 -0.35 8.14 0.88
CA PHE A 26 -0.70 8.85 -0.35
C PHE A 26 -0.48 7.97 -1.59
N HIS A 27 0.69 7.33 -1.70
CA HIS A 27 1.01 6.40 -2.79
C HIS A 27 0.09 5.16 -2.80
N ALA A 28 -0.28 4.67 -1.62
CA ALA A 28 -1.20 3.54 -1.47
C ALA A 28 -2.67 3.92 -1.77
N GLY A 29 -3.00 5.20 -1.84
CA GLY A 29 -4.38 5.68 -2.00
C GLY A 29 -5.25 5.40 -0.77
N THR A 30 -4.65 5.37 0.43
CA THR A 30 -5.34 5.02 1.69
C THR A 30 -5.68 6.23 2.56
N LEU A 31 -5.30 7.43 2.13
CA LEU A 31 -5.64 8.67 2.81
C LEU A 31 -7.15 8.98 2.70
N ASP A 32 -7.68 9.68 3.70
CA ASP A 32 -9.00 10.30 3.58
C ASP A 32 -9.00 11.35 2.44
N PRO A 33 -10.10 11.50 1.68
CA PRO A 33 -10.17 12.42 0.54
C PRO A 33 -9.73 13.86 0.83
N VAL A 34 -10.02 14.38 2.04
CA VAL A 34 -9.65 15.75 2.42
C VAL A 34 -8.14 15.89 2.57
N THR A 35 -7.52 14.92 3.24
CA THR A 35 -6.06 14.88 3.44
C THR A 35 -5.34 14.62 2.12
N GLU A 36 -5.85 13.70 1.30
CA GLU A 36 -5.26 13.37 0.01
C GLU A 36 -5.24 14.58 -0.93
N GLU A 37 -6.34 15.33 -1.02
CA GLU A 37 -6.41 16.55 -1.82
C GLU A 37 -5.48 17.65 -1.27
N HIS A 38 -5.39 17.79 0.05
CA HIS A 38 -4.45 18.72 0.66
C HIS A 38 -2.99 18.40 0.28
N VAL A 39 -2.58 17.14 0.48
CA VAL A 39 -1.23 16.67 0.14
C VAL A 39 -0.96 16.85 -1.34
N ARG A 40 -1.89 16.45 -2.22
CA ARG A 40 -1.76 16.58 -3.68
C ARG A 40 -1.50 18.02 -4.12
N ARG A 41 -2.22 18.99 -3.54
CA ARG A 41 -2.09 20.42 -3.88
C ARG A 41 -0.75 21.02 -3.44
N ARG A 42 -0.20 20.53 -2.33
CA ARG A 42 1.00 21.06 -1.68
C ARG A 42 2.25 20.23 -1.97
N LEU A 43 2.11 19.08 -2.61
CA LEU A 43 3.20 18.19 -3.05
C LEU A 43 4.32 18.92 -3.83
N PRO A 44 4.05 19.88 -4.72
CA PRO A 44 5.11 20.61 -5.43
C PRO A 44 6.02 21.44 -4.52
N GLU A 45 5.59 21.73 -3.29
CA GLU A 45 6.38 22.48 -2.30
C GLU A 45 7.39 21.59 -1.55
N ASP A 46 7.27 20.27 -1.69
CA ASP A 46 8.20 19.30 -1.11
C ASP A 46 9.01 18.60 -2.22
N PRO A 47 10.24 19.08 -2.52
CA PRO A 47 11.08 18.43 -3.52
C PRO A 47 11.53 17.02 -3.11
N HIS A 48 11.58 16.71 -1.82
CA HIS A 48 11.95 15.38 -1.34
C HIS A 48 10.86 14.34 -1.61
N ALA A 49 9.59 14.76 -1.60
CA ALA A 49 8.46 13.88 -1.87
C ALA A 49 8.55 13.22 -3.25
N ALA A 50 9.04 13.94 -4.27
CA ALA A 50 9.21 13.39 -5.62
C ALA A 50 10.18 12.20 -5.65
N ASP A 51 11.30 12.30 -4.94
CA ASP A 51 12.30 11.21 -4.87
C ASP A 51 11.74 9.98 -4.15
N VAL A 52 11.02 10.19 -3.04
CA VAL A 52 10.40 9.11 -2.27
C VAL A 52 9.32 8.39 -3.09
N LEU A 53 8.43 9.15 -3.75
CA LEU A 53 7.37 8.56 -4.58
C LEU A 53 7.96 7.77 -5.76
N ALA A 54 9.00 8.30 -6.42
CA ALA A 54 9.69 7.58 -7.49
C ALA A 54 10.34 6.28 -6.99
N ALA A 55 10.91 6.27 -5.78
CA ALA A 55 11.46 5.07 -5.16
C ALA A 55 10.36 4.02 -4.87
N LEU A 56 9.20 4.45 -4.37
CA LEU A 56 8.05 3.56 -4.12
C LEU A 56 7.51 2.95 -5.41
N ASP A 57 7.39 3.73 -6.49
CA ASP A 57 6.96 3.23 -7.80
C ASP A 57 7.94 2.19 -8.35
N ARG A 58 9.24 2.42 -8.19
CA ARG A 58 10.26 1.44 -8.60
C ARG A 58 10.11 0.13 -7.83
N VAL A 59 9.98 0.18 -6.51
CA VAL A 59 9.79 -1.03 -5.68
C VAL A 59 8.53 -1.79 -6.11
N ARG A 60 7.43 -1.07 -6.40
CA ARG A 60 6.20 -1.69 -6.89
C ARG A 60 6.39 -2.35 -8.25
N ALA A 61 7.13 -1.73 -9.16
CA ALA A 61 7.45 -2.30 -10.46
C ALA A 61 8.34 -3.56 -10.32
N ASP A 62 9.35 -3.52 -9.47
CA ASP A 62 10.25 -4.64 -9.20
C ASP A 62 9.49 -5.84 -8.60
N LEU A 63 8.60 -5.58 -7.63
CA LEU A 63 7.72 -6.61 -7.05
C LEU A 63 6.76 -7.19 -8.09
N HIS A 64 6.20 -6.35 -8.95
CA HIS A 64 5.32 -6.81 -10.02
C HIS A 64 6.06 -7.70 -11.03
N ALA A 65 7.29 -7.34 -11.40
CA ALA A 65 8.15 -8.16 -12.26
C ALA A 65 8.46 -9.52 -11.61
N LEU A 66 8.72 -9.54 -10.30
CA LEU A 66 8.90 -10.79 -9.56
C LEU A 66 7.66 -11.68 -9.61
N ARG A 67 6.46 -11.11 -9.44
CA ARG A 67 5.19 -11.88 -9.51
C ARG A 67 5.02 -12.59 -10.86
N GLN A 68 5.46 -11.98 -11.96
CA GLN A 68 5.38 -12.59 -13.29
C GLN A 68 6.28 -13.82 -13.43
N SER A 69 7.31 -13.94 -12.60
CA SER A 69 8.22 -15.10 -12.57
C SER A 69 7.73 -16.23 -11.65
N THR A 70 6.65 -16.00 -10.89
CA THR A 70 6.12 -17.00 -9.96
C THR A 70 5.43 -18.13 -10.74
N PRO A 71 5.82 -19.40 -10.54
CA PRO A 71 5.14 -20.53 -11.18
C PRO A 71 3.68 -20.59 -10.73
N PRO A 72 2.77 -21.13 -11.57
CA PRO A 72 1.38 -21.32 -11.18
C PRO A 72 1.27 -22.21 -9.93
N MET A 73 0.16 -22.07 -9.21
CA MET A 73 -0.15 -22.94 -8.08
C MET A 73 -0.13 -24.41 -8.54
N PRO A 74 0.51 -25.33 -7.81
CA PRO A 74 0.49 -26.75 -8.16
C PRO A 74 -0.93 -27.32 -8.11
N ASP A 75 -1.30 -28.13 -9.11
CA ASP A 75 -2.65 -28.72 -9.22
C ASP A 75 -3.08 -29.48 -7.96
N ALA A 76 -2.15 -30.22 -7.34
CA ALA A 76 -2.44 -30.97 -6.12
C ALA A 76 -2.89 -30.06 -4.95
N VAL A 77 -2.38 -28.83 -4.89
CA VAL A 77 -2.80 -27.84 -3.89
C VAL A 77 -4.17 -27.27 -4.25
N ALA A 78 -4.41 -26.94 -5.53
CA ALA A 78 -5.71 -26.46 -6.00
C ALA A 78 -6.82 -27.49 -5.72
N THR A 79 -6.63 -28.75 -6.12
CA THR A 79 -7.59 -29.84 -5.87
C THR A 79 -7.89 -30.04 -4.39
N ARG A 80 -6.87 -29.90 -3.52
CA ARG A 80 -7.07 -30.00 -2.07
C ARG A 80 -7.88 -28.82 -1.53
N LEU A 81 -7.68 -27.62 -2.08
CA LEU A 81 -8.43 -26.43 -1.70
C LEU A 81 -9.90 -26.56 -2.12
N ASP A 82 -10.15 -27.02 -3.34
CA ASP A 82 -11.51 -27.24 -3.87
C ASP A 82 -12.27 -28.25 -3.00
N ALA A 83 -11.67 -29.40 -2.68
CA ALA A 83 -12.27 -30.41 -1.82
C ALA A 83 -12.59 -29.91 -0.40
N LEU A 84 -11.75 -29.02 0.15
CA LEU A 84 -12.01 -28.39 1.45
C LEU A 84 -13.20 -27.43 1.39
N ILE A 85 -13.27 -26.61 0.35
CA ILE A 85 -14.37 -25.64 0.16
C ILE A 85 -15.69 -26.40 -0.01
N ASP A 86 -15.72 -27.45 -0.85
CA ASP A 86 -16.89 -28.28 -1.05
C ASP A 86 -17.38 -28.89 0.27
N GLY A 87 -16.46 -29.42 1.08
CA GLY A 87 -16.77 -29.99 2.40
C GLY A 87 -17.39 -28.99 3.37
N LEU A 88 -16.90 -27.74 3.39
CA LEU A 88 -17.44 -26.67 4.26
C LEU A 88 -18.82 -26.17 3.82
N THR A 89 -19.14 -26.27 2.51
CA THR A 89 -20.43 -25.82 1.97
C THR A 89 -21.52 -26.90 1.96
N ALA A 90 -21.15 -28.15 2.26
CA ALA A 90 -22.06 -29.28 2.32
C ALA A 90 -22.66 -29.54 3.72
N GLU A 91 -22.15 -28.85 4.76
CA GLU A 91 -22.74 -28.77 6.10
C GLU A 91 -23.78 -27.65 6.23
#